data_AF-A0A943I4U6-F1
#
_entry.id   AF-A0A943I4U6-F1
#
_cell.length_a   1.000
_cell.length_b   1.000
_cell.length_c   1.000
_cell.angle_alpha   90.00
_cell.angle_beta   90.00
_cell.angle_gamma   90.00
#
_symmetry.space_group_name_H-M   'P 1'
#
loop_
_entity.id
_entity.type
_entity.pdbx_description
1 polymer ?
#
loop_
_entity_poly.entity_id
_entity_poly.type
_entity_poly.pdbx_seq_one_letter_code
_entity_poly.pdbx_strand_id
1 'polypeptide(L)'
;MKTPYYLIDEELLKKNLKVLHYVKEKTGCKILLAQKCFSMFSVYPLIGKYLDGTTASGLFEAKLGYEEMKKENHVYSAAYRD
;
A
#
# COMPACT_ATOMS: atom_id res chain seq x y z
N MET A 1 -1.54 26.59 -6.53
CA MET A 1 -0.79 25.84 -5.49
C MET A 1 0.49 26.58 -5.18
N LYS A 2 0.95 26.61 -3.92
CA LYS A 2 2.22 27.22 -3.53
C LYS A 2 3.25 26.12 -3.24
N THR A 3 4.45 26.23 -3.79
CA THR A 3 5.56 25.29 -3.54
C THR A 3 6.23 25.56 -2.18
N PRO A 4 6.81 24.52 -1.54
CA PRO A 4 6.93 23.14 -2.01
C PRO A 4 5.71 22.27 -1.68
N TYR A 5 5.41 21.30 -2.54
CA TYR A 5 4.42 20.25 -2.30
C TYR A 5 4.83 18.96 -3.01
N TYR A 6 4.34 17.82 -2.52
CA TYR A 6 4.42 16.54 -3.23
C TYR A 6 3.16 16.37 -4.10
N LEU A 7 3.34 16.06 -5.38
CA LEU A 7 2.25 15.77 -6.30
C LEU A 7 2.22 14.28 -6.60
N ILE A 8 1.09 13.64 -6.33
CA ILE A 8 0.84 12.28 -6.80
C ILE A 8 -0.05 12.38 -8.04
N ASP A 9 0.47 11.92 -9.17
CA ASP A 9 -0.29 11.76 -10.39
C ASP A 9 -0.99 10.39 -10.37
N GLU A 10 -2.32 10.40 -10.30
CA GLU A 10 -3.12 9.18 -10.24
C GLU A 10 -3.00 8.32 -11.50
N GLU A 11 -2.79 8.89 -12.69
CA GLU A 11 -2.68 8.12 -13.92
C GLU A 11 -1.35 7.38 -14.01
N LEU A 12 -0.26 8.03 -13.57
CA LEU A 12 1.04 7.36 -13.44
C LEU A 12 0.99 6.28 -12.36
N LEU A 13 0.31 6.53 -11.24
CA LEU A 13 0.10 5.52 -10.20
C LEU A 13 -0.71 4.33 -10.73
N LYS A 14 -1.82 4.56 -11.43
CA LYS A 14 -2.62 3.50 -12.07
C LYS A 14 -1.82 2.69 -13.08
N LYS A 15 -0.93 3.34 -13.85
CA LYS A 15 -0.03 2.63 -14.78
C LYS A 15 0.85 1.62 -14.05
N ASN A 16 1.46 2.00 -12.92
CA ASN A 16 2.27 1.10 -12.11
C ASN A 16 1.42 -0.03 -11.50
N LEU A 17 0.24 0.32 -10.96
CA LEU A 17 -0.67 -0.65 -10.36
C LEU A 17 -1.19 -1.70 -11.36
N LYS A 18 -1.43 -1.30 -12.62
CA LYS A 18 -1.80 -2.24 -13.70
C LYS A 18 -0.69 -3.27 -13.99
N VAL A 19 0.58 -2.87 -13.91
CA VAL A 19 1.71 -3.82 -14.06
C VAL A 19 1.72 -4.82 -12.91
N LEU A 20 1.59 -4.36 -11.67
CA LEU A 20 1.54 -5.24 -10.49
C LEU A 20 0.33 -6.19 -10.56
N HIS A 21 -0.84 -5.68 -10.96
CA HIS A 21 -2.04 -6.49 -11.14
C HIS A 21 -1.86 -7.54 -12.24
N TYR A 22 -1.26 -7.18 -13.37
CA TYR A 22 -0.92 -8.15 -14.42
C TYR A 22 -0.03 -9.28 -13.90
N VAL A 23 0.99 -8.97 -13.08
CA VAL A 23 1.85 -10.00 -12.47
C VAL A 23 1.05 -10.93 -11.55
N LYS A 24 0.13 -10.38 -10.73
CA LYS A 24 -0.76 -11.19 -9.89
C LYS A 24 -1.60 -12.15 -10.73
N GLU A 25 -2.26 -11.67 -11.77
CA GLU A 25 -3.11 -12.48 -12.64
C GLU A 25 -2.32 -13.60 -13.34
N LYS A 26 -1.07 -13.35 -13.71
CA LYS A 26 -0.22 -14.35 -14.39
C LYS A 26 0.40 -15.39 -13.48
N THR A 27 0.58 -15.07 -12.20
CA THR A 27 1.32 -15.94 -11.26
C THR A 27 0.44 -16.52 -10.16
N GLY A 28 -0.74 -15.97 -9.93
CA GLY A 28 -1.59 -16.29 -8.78
C GLY A 28 -1.02 -15.80 -7.44
N CYS A 29 0.06 -15.02 -7.44
CA CYS A 29 0.66 -14.50 -6.22
C CYS A 29 -0.17 -13.35 -5.63
N LYS A 30 0.08 -13.05 -4.35
CA LYS A 30 -0.43 -11.84 -3.69
C LYS A 30 0.66 -10.79 -3.64
N ILE A 31 0.28 -9.54 -3.87
CA ILE A 31 1.17 -8.37 -3.77
C ILE A 31 0.63 -7.44 -2.70
N LEU A 32 1.49 -7.10 -1.73
CA LEU A 32 1.19 -6.21 -0.62
C LEU A 32 1.96 -4.90 -0.77
N LEU A 33 1.33 -3.79 -0.40
CA LEU A 33 1.98 -2.48 -0.30
C LEU A 33 2.84 -2.42 0.96
N ALA A 34 4.16 -2.22 0.80
CA ALA A 34 5.05 -1.98 1.93
C ALA A 34 4.94 -0.54 2.43
N GLN A 35 4.28 -0.35 3.59
CA GLN A 35 3.95 0.97 4.11
C GLN A 35 5.18 1.82 4.48
N LYS A 36 6.28 1.16 4.88
CA LYS A 36 7.57 1.81 5.12
C LYS A 36 8.14 2.59 3.93
N CYS A 37 7.71 2.25 2.70
CA CYS A 37 8.15 2.91 1.47
C CYS A 37 7.16 3.98 1.01
N PHE A 38 5.86 3.72 1.16
CA PHE A 38 4.81 4.62 0.73
C PHE A 38 3.60 4.52 1.65
N SER A 39 3.25 5.65 2.29
CA SER A 39 2.18 5.72 3.29
C SER A 39 1.24 6.92 3.12
N MET A 40 1.14 7.49 1.90
CA MET A 40 0.12 8.50 1.59
C MET A 40 -1.27 7.83 1.50
N PHE A 41 -1.89 7.66 2.67
CA PHE A 41 -3.08 6.83 2.85
C PHE A 41 -4.32 7.31 2.08
N SER A 42 -4.38 8.60 1.71
CA SER A 42 -5.46 9.14 0.88
C SER A 42 -5.64 8.42 -0.47
N VAL A 43 -4.60 7.77 -1.00
CA VAL A 43 -4.68 6.98 -2.25
C VAL A 43 -4.76 5.47 -2.02
N TYR A 44 -4.80 4.99 -0.78
CA TYR A 44 -4.95 3.56 -0.47
C TYR A 44 -6.23 2.96 -1.07
N PRO A 45 -7.40 3.64 -1.07
CA PRO A 45 -8.59 3.12 -1.74
C PRO A 45 -8.39 2.85 -3.24
N LEU A 46 -7.54 3.62 -3.93
CA LEU A 46 -7.17 3.38 -5.32
C LEU A 46 -6.20 2.20 -5.44
N ILE A 47 -5.12 2.19 -4.64
CA ILE A 47 -4.12 1.09 -4.62
C ILE A 47 -4.78 -0.26 -4.30
N GLY A 48 -5.70 -0.25 -3.33
CA GLY A 48 -6.47 -1.40 -2.89
C GLY A 48 -7.33 -2.00 -4.01
N LYS A 49 -7.65 -1.28 -5.10
CA LYS A 49 -8.35 -1.91 -6.24
C LYS A 49 -7.46 -2.91 -7.00
N TYR A 50 -6.14 -2.81 -6.87
CA TYR A 50 -5.17 -3.61 -7.63
C TYR A 50 -4.36 -4.59 -6.75
N LEU A 51 -4.00 -4.18 -5.53
CA LEU A 51 -3.19 -4.96 -4.60
C LEU A 51 -4.04 -5.73 -3.57
N ASP A 52 -3.42 -6.68 -2.86
CA ASP A 52 -4.11 -7.60 -1.93
C ASP A 52 -4.13 -7.11 -0.49
N GLY A 53 -3.37 -6.07 -0.17
CA GLY A 53 -3.26 -5.57 1.18
C GLY A 53 -1.99 -4.77 1.41
N THR A 54 -1.64 -4.67 2.68
CA THR A 54 -0.47 -3.93 3.17
C THR A 54 0.44 -4.83 3.98
N THR A 55 1.73 -4.49 4.01
CA THR A 55 2.65 -5.02 5.00
C THR A 55 3.19 -3.89 5.87
N ALA A 56 3.17 -4.14 7.17
CA ALA A 56 3.48 -3.20 8.23
C ALA A 56 4.70 -3.66 9.02
N SER A 57 5.50 -2.70 9.45
CA SER A 57 6.72 -2.86 10.26
C SER A 57 6.50 -2.54 11.76
N GLY A 58 5.26 -2.24 12.15
CA GLY A 58 4.88 -1.90 13.52
C GLY A 58 3.38 -1.58 13.67
N LEU A 59 2.97 -1.30 14.91
CA LEU A 59 1.56 -1.13 15.30
C LEU A 59 0.83 -0.03 14.51
N PHE A 60 1.45 1.14 14.33
CA PHE A 60 0.80 2.26 13.62
C PHE A 60 0.63 2.00 12.13
N GLU A 61 1.60 1.35 11.49
CA GLU A 61 1.45 0.93 10.10
C GLU A 61 0.34 -0.10 9.98
N ALA A 62 0.30 -1.09 10.88
CA ALA A 62 -0.76 -2.10 10.88
C ALA A 62 -2.14 -1.45 11.06
N LYS A 63 -2.28 -0.50 11.99
CA LYS A 63 -3.52 0.24 12.18
C LYS A 63 -3.93 1.02 10.92
N LEU A 64 -2.99 1.72 10.29
CA LEU A 64 -3.23 2.46 9.06
C LEU A 64 -3.68 1.55 7.90
N GLY A 65 -3.03 0.39 7.73
CA GLY A 65 -3.42 -0.59 6.70
C GLY A 65 -4.83 -1.14 6.90
N TYR A 66 -5.20 -1.39 8.17
CA TYR A 66 -6.54 -1.80 8.55
C TYR A 66 -7.60 -0.71 8.28
N GLU A 67 -7.33 0.53 8.68
CA GLU A 67 -8.30 1.64 8.59
C GLU A 67 -8.51 2.11 7.14
N GLU A 68 -7.42 2.23 6.36
CA GLU A 68 -7.43 2.96 5.08
C GLU A 68 -7.49 2.05 3.84
N MET A 69 -6.92 0.83 3.90
CA MET A 69 -6.98 -0.13 2.79
C MET A 69 -8.01 -1.24 3.00
N LYS A 70 -8.26 -1.67 4.25
CA LYS A 70 -9.28 -2.68 4.62
C LYS A 70 -9.15 -4.01 3.85
N LYS A 71 -7.92 -4.45 3.63
CA LYS A 71 -7.57 -5.71 2.97
C LYS A 71 -6.63 -6.54 3.87
N GLU A 72 -5.84 -7.45 3.31
CA GLU A 72 -4.85 -8.17 4.10
C GLU A 72 -3.85 -7.21 4.77
N ASN A 73 -3.41 -7.59 5.96
CA ASN A 73 -2.52 -6.78 6.77
C ASN A 73 -1.47 -7.67 7.42
N HIS A 74 -0.27 -7.64 6.86
CA HIS A 74 0.84 -8.53 7.24
C HIS A 74 1.85 -7.76 8.08
N VAL A 75 1.95 -8.11 9.35
CA VAL A 75 2.81 -7.39 10.30
C VAL A 75 4.10 -8.15 10.54
N TYR A 76 5.21 -7.44 10.45
CA TYR A 76 6.52 -7.88 10.89
C TYR A 76 7.07 -6.82 11.85
N SER A 77 7.68 -7.23 12.96
CA SER A 77 8.46 -6.33 13.81
C SER A 77 9.72 -7.06 14.24
N ALA A 78 10.87 -6.39 14.16
CA ALA A 78 12.12 -6.93 14.67
C ALA A 78 12.10 -7.09 16.20
N ALA A 79 11.28 -6.28 16.89
CA ALA A 79 11.07 -6.34 18.33
C ALA A 79 9.61 -5.96 18.62
N TYR A 80 8.73 -6.96 18.73
CA TYR A 80 7.38 -6.73 19.24
C TYR A 80 7.47 -6.20 20.67
N ARG A 81 6.63 -5.21 20.97
CA ARG A 81 6.42 -4.73 22.34
C ARG A 81 5.19 -5.44 22.86
N ASP A 82 5.25 -5.91 24.10
CA ASP A 82 4.12 -6.53 24.81
C ASP A 82 2.96 -5.54 24.97
#